data_AF-A0A0K1EC94-F1
#
_entry.id   AF-A0A0K1EC94-F1
#
_cell.length_a   1.000
_cell.length_b   1.000
_cell.length_c   1.000
_cell.angle_alpha   90.00
_cell.angle_beta   90.00
_cell.angle_gamma   90.00
#
_symmetry.space_group_name_H-M   'P 1'
#
loop_
_entity.id
_entity.type
_entity.pdbx_description
1 polymer ?
#
loop_
_entity_poly.entity_id
_entity_poly.type
_entity_poly.pdbx_seq_one_letter_code
_entity_poly.pdbx_strand_id
1 'polypeptide(L)'
;MEGQGVHRPVWRRFKERFLERAVAHVHAGGHAVVVRDAGQVEVLLGVDASGSVTALGLWALLAIGQRRWARVEAGAARGLASAVVGARQVGSVLDWCDRDGVHEGATREILLDCLACAACCRDGRVVLDDEDLARFEAAGRAELGGSVFVRRAGGKAVLRLASDGRCKHLEEERRCAIYAIRPGNCRAFLMGSEACLAAREETLGLRDGAPLEG
;
A
#
# COMPACT_ATOMS: atom_id res chain seq x y z
N MET A 1 6.93 3.51 -23.07
CA MET A 1 5.70 3.29 -22.29
C MET A 1 5.56 4.46 -21.36
N GLU A 2 4.43 5.14 -21.41
CA GLU A 2 4.14 6.24 -20.50
C GLU A 2 3.70 5.67 -19.15
N GLY A 3 4.11 6.31 -18.05
CA GLY A 3 3.65 5.94 -16.72
C GLY A 3 2.14 6.03 -16.61
N GLN A 4 1.57 5.34 -15.63
CA GLN A 4 0.14 5.42 -15.34
C GLN A 4 -0.10 6.49 -14.26
N GLY A 5 -1.03 7.41 -14.54
CA GLY A 5 -1.52 8.38 -13.56
C GLY A 5 -2.30 7.68 -12.46
N VAL A 6 -1.93 7.95 -11.21
CA VAL A 6 -2.62 7.47 -10.01
C VAL A 6 -3.10 8.67 -9.23
N HIS A 7 -4.42 8.72 -8.99
CA HIS A 7 -5.02 9.72 -8.13
C HIS A 7 -4.96 9.24 -6.67
N ARG A 8 -4.06 9.82 -5.89
CA ARG A 8 -3.76 9.40 -4.52
C ARG A 8 -4.42 10.34 -3.50
N PRO A 9 -5.00 9.80 -2.42
CA PRO A 9 -5.34 10.56 -1.23
C PRO A 9 -4.09 11.18 -0.59
N VAL A 10 -4.20 12.43 -0.15
CA VAL A 10 -3.20 13.09 0.69
C VAL A 10 -3.53 12.81 2.14
N TRP A 11 -2.55 12.35 2.91
CA TRP A 11 -2.69 12.15 4.35
C TRP A 11 -2.56 13.47 5.11
N ARG A 12 -3.53 13.76 5.99
CA ARG A 12 -3.49 14.94 6.85
C ARG A 12 -3.77 14.59 8.30
N ARG A 13 -2.99 15.21 9.20
CA ARG A 13 -3.13 15.08 10.65
C ARG A 13 -4.04 16.17 11.20
N PHE A 14 -4.99 15.76 12.04
CA PHE A 14 -5.90 16.64 12.76
C PHE A 14 -5.90 16.32 14.25
N LYS A 15 -6.14 17.33 15.08
CA LYS A 15 -6.51 17.14 16.50
C LYS A 15 -8.01 16.89 16.59
N GLU A 16 -8.45 16.19 17.63
CA GLU A 16 -9.87 15.87 17.88
C GLU A 16 -10.83 17.06 17.75
N ARG A 17 -10.47 18.22 18.31
CA ARG A 17 -11.26 19.47 18.18
C ARG A 17 -11.46 19.97 16.75
N PHE A 18 -10.74 19.42 15.77
CA PHE A 18 -10.84 19.73 14.35
C PHE A 18 -11.44 18.58 13.53
N LEU A 19 -12.23 17.70 14.16
CA LEU A 19 -12.85 16.55 13.51
C LEU A 19 -13.64 16.93 12.24
N GLU A 20 -14.38 18.04 12.25
CA GLU A 20 -15.13 18.49 11.07
C GLU A 20 -14.22 18.80 9.87
N ARG A 21 -13.03 19.36 10.11
CA ARG A 21 -12.04 19.60 9.05
C ARG A 21 -11.43 18.30 8.55
N ALA A 22 -11.22 17.33 9.43
CA ALA A 22 -10.78 15.99 9.05
C ALA A 22 -11.81 15.31 8.15
N VAL A 23 -13.08 15.40 8.50
CA VAL A 23 -14.21 14.88 7.72
C VAL A 23 -14.30 15.55 6.36
N ALA A 24 -14.22 16.88 6.30
CA ALA A 24 -14.23 17.62 5.04
C ALA A 24 -13.07 17.21 4.12
N HIS A 25 -11.87 17.01 4.68
CA HIS A 25 -10.70 16.51 3.94
C HIS A 25 -10.93 15.12 3.35
N VAL A 26 -11.52 14.20 4.12
CA VAL A 26 -11.84 12.84 3.64
C VAL A 26 -12.93 12.87 2.56
N HIS A 27 -13.95 13.71 2.70
CA HIS A 27 -14.98 13.89 1.67
C HIS A 27 -14.42 14.48 0.37
N ALA A 28 -13.38 15.32 0.46
CA ALA A 28 -12.65 15.82 -0.70
C ALA A 28 -11.71 14.77 -1.33
N GLY A 29 -11.70 13.53 -0.82
CA GLY A 29 -10.94 12.40 -1.37
C GLY A 29 -9.66 12.06 -0.62
N GLY A 30 -9.32 12.82 0.43
CA GLY A 30 -8.11 12.60 1.23
C GLY A 30 -8.23 11.48 2.27
N HIS A 31 -7.15 11.30 3.02
CA HIS A 31 -7.12 10.44 4.21
C HIS A 31 -6.76 11.29 5.42
N ALA A 32 -7.42 11.04 6.55
CA ALA A 32 -7.20 11.81 7.75
C ALA A 32 -6.74 10.94 8.91
N VAL A 33 -5.83 11.51 9.72
CA VAL A 33 -5.40 10.95 10.99
C VAL A 33 -5.91 11.89 12.08
N VAL A 34 -6.75 11.37 12.98
CA VAL A 34 -7.28 12.12 14.11
C VAL A 34 -6.53 11.67 15.37
N VAL A 35 -5.83 12.61 16.00
CA VAL A 35 -5.21 12.40 17.31
C VAL A 35 -6.20 12.84 18.38
N ARG A 36 -6.69 11.87 19.14
CA ARG A 36 -7.61 12.06 20.27
C ARG A 36 -6.88 12.69 21.45
N ASP A 37 -7.60 13.42 22.30
CA ASP A 37 -7.01 14.08 23.47
C ASP A 37 -6.44 13.05 24.47
N ALA A 38 -7.02 11.84 24.51
CA ALA A 38 -6.51 10.69 25.27
C ALA A 38 -5.26 10.02 24.65
N GLY A 39 -4.70 10.57 23.56
CA GLY A 39 -3.52 10.05 22.88
C GLY A 39 -3.79 8.91 21.88
N GLN A 40 -5.03 8.43 21.78
CA GLN A 40 -5.41 7.45 20.76
C GLN A 40 -5.31 8.07 19.36
N VAL A 41 -4.76 7.31 18.41
CA VAL A 41 -4.67 7.71 17.00
C VAL A 41 -5.65 6.87 16.20
N GLU A 42 -6.47 7.54 15.39
CA GLU A 42 -7.46 6.92 14.53
C GLU A 42 -7.28 7.43 13.10
N VAL A 43 -7.49 6.56 12.11
CA VAL A 43 -7.61 6.98 10.72
C VAL A 43 -9.08 7.10 10.34
N LEU A 44 -9.40 8.12 9.54
CA LEU A 44 -10.68 8.28 8.86
C LEU A 44 -10.46 8.15 7.35
N LEU A 45 -11.26 7.31 6.72
CA LEU A 45 -11.12 6.93 5.33
C LEU A 45 -12.45 7.07 4.59
N GLY A 46 -12.34 7.42 3.30
CA GLY A 46 -13.48 7.42 2.39
C GLY A 46 -13.96 5.99 2.11
N VAL A 47 -15.23 5.90 1.74
CA VAL A 47 -15.91 4.67 1.35
C VAL A 47 -16.45 4.80 -0.08
N ASP A 48 -16.56 3.67 -0.78
CA ASP A 48 -17.18 3.61 -2.09
C ASP A 48 -18.71 3.53 -2.02
N ALA A 49 -19.37 3.42 -3.17
CA ALA A 49 -20.83 3.32 -3.27
C ALA A 49 -21.41 2.07 -2.58
N SER A 50 -20.61 1.02 -2.37
CA SER A 50 -21.01 -0.17 -1.61
C SER A 50 -20.87 0.01 -0.10
N GLY A 51 -20.29 1.13 0.35
CA GLY A 51 -19.94 1.39 1.74
C GLY A 51 -18.64 0.73 2.19
N SER A 52 -17.88 0.13 1.28
CA SER A 52 -16.56 -0.45 1.55
C SER A 52 -15.49 0.63 1.55
N VAL A 53 -14.41 0.45 2.33
CA VAL A 53 -13.25 1.36 2.26
C VAL A 53 -12.72 1.38 0.82
N THR A 54 -12.36 2.56 0.32
CA THR A 54 -11.71 2.70 -1.00
C THR A 54 -10.48 1.80 -1.13
N ALA A 55 -10.11 1.40 -2.35
CA ALA A 55 -9.00 0.48 -2.56
C ALA A 55 -7.67 0.98 -1.93
N LEU A 56 -7.33 2.27 -2.11
CA LEU A 56 -6.12 2.86 -1.48
C LEU A 56 -6.24 2.92 0.05
N GLY A 57 -7.41 3.23 0.59
CA GLY A 57 -7.65 3.19 2.03
C GLY A 57 -7.51 1.78 2.61
N LEU A 58 -8.01 0.75 1.93
CA LEU A 58 -7.86 -0.63 2.34
C LEU A 58 -6.39 -1.05 2.35
N TRP A 59 -5.64 -0.69 1.31
CA TRP A 59 -4.20 -0.97 1.23
C TRP A 59 -3.40 -0.22 2.30
N ALA A 60 -3.81 0.98 2.68
CA ALA A 60 -3.21 1.69 3.81
C ALA A 60 -3.44 0.96 5.15
N LEU A 61 -4.66 0.48 5.40
CA LEU A 61 -4.95 -0.34 6.60
C LEU A 61 -4.10 -1.62 6.61
N LEU A 62 -3.98 -2.30 5.48
CA LEU A 62 -3.14 -3.50 5.36
C LEU A 62 -1.66 -3.20 5.60
N ALA A 63 -1.15 -2.05 5.15
CA ALA A 63 0.24 -1.65 5.35
C ALA A 63 0.62 -1.52 6.84
N ILE A 64 -0.33 -1.12 7.69
CA ILE A 64 -0.14 -1.08 9.16
C ILE A 64 -0.65 -2.34 9.87
N GLY A 65 -0.95 -3.41 9.13
CA GLY A 65 -1.46 -4.67 9.68
C GLY A 65 -2.86 -4.56 10.29
N GLN A 66 -3.59 -3.47 10.02
CA GLN A 66 -4.92 -3.23 10.55
C GLN A 66 -5.95 -3.99 9.73
N ARG A 67 -6.57 -5.00 10.35
CA ARG A 67 -7.57 -5.87 9.69
C ARG A 67 -9.00 -5.49 10.01
N ARG A 68 -9.21 -4.63 11.01
CA ARG A 68 -10.53 -4.22 11.48
C ARG A 68 -10.71 -2.73 11.28
N TRP A 69 -11.81 -2.38 10.67
CA TRP A 69 -12.31 -1.03 10.54
C TRP A 69 -13.83 -1.09 10.71
N ALA A 70 -14.45 0.03 11.03
CA ALA A 70 -15.88 0.13 11.19
C ALA A 70 -16.42 1.31 10.39
N ARG A 71 -17.69 1.21 10.00
CA ARG A 71 -18.46 2.36 9.54
C ARG A 71 -18.81 3.20 10.76
N VAL A 72 -18.64 4.52 10.64
CA VAL A 72 -19.06 5.45 11.67
C VAL A 72 -20.57 5.66 11.54
N GLU A 73 -21.33 5.27 12.56
CA GLU A 73 -22.80 5.28 12.52
C GLU A 73 -23.41 6.63 12.92
N ALA A 74 -22.68 7.47 13.67
CA ALA A 74 -23.18 8.71 14.24
C ALA A 74 -22.11 9.81 14.33
N GLY A 75 -22.56 11.05 14.53
CA GLY A 75 -21.69 12.22 14.67
C GLY A 75 -21.17 12.77 13.34
N ALA A 76 -20.23 13.72 13.42
CA ALA A 76 -19.73 14.45 12.25
C ALA A 76 -19.08 13.56 11.19
N ALA A 77 -18.48 12.43 11.60
CA ALA A 77 -17.83 11.48 10.68
C ALA A 77 -18.76 10.38 10.16
N ARG A 78 -20.08 10.48 10.40
CA ARG A 78 -21.06 9.46 9.99
C ARG A 78 -20.92 9.12 8.50
N GLY A 79 -20.88 7.82 8.21
CA GLY A 79 -20.76 7.28 6.86
C GLY A 79 -19.32 7.10 6.40
N LEU A 80 -18.32 7.67 7.08
CA LEU A 80 -16.91 7.36 6.82
C LEU A 80 -16.52 6.01 7.45
N ALA A 81 -15.39 5.47 7.01
CA ALA A 81 -14.74 4.35 7.67
C ALA A 81 -13.72 4.85 8.69
N SER A 82 -13.61 4.15 9.81
CA SER A 82 -12.59 4.44 10.81
C SER A 82 -11.89 3.21 11.34
N ALA A 83 -10.63 3.40 11.75
CA ALA A 83 -9.85 2.37 12.41
C ALA A 83 -8.85 2.97 13.41
N VAL A 84 -8.80 2.39 14.61
CA VAL A 84 -7.79 2.74 15.60
C VAL A 84 -6.43 2.19 15.15
N VAL A 85 -5.42 3.05 15.19
CA VAL A 85 -4.04 2.71 14.84
C VAL A 85 -3.36 2.06 16.05
N GLY A 86 -2.81 0.86 15.86
CA GLY A 86 -2.03 0.20 16.91
C GLY A 86 -0.77 1.00 17.26
N ALA A 87 -0.38 1.01 18.54
CA ALA A 87 0.71 1.86 19.05
C ALA A 87 2.03 1.75 18.25
N ARG A 88 2.39 0.56 17.78
CA ARG A 88 3.61 0.32 16.98
C ARG A 88 3.59 0.97 15.58
N GLN A 89 2.41 1.33 15.10
CA GLN A 89 2.19 1.84 13.74
C GLN A 89 1.88 3.34 13.70
N VAL A 90 1.75 3.97 14.88
CA VAL A 90 1.49 5.41 14.97
C VAL A 90 2.59 6.22 14.28
N GLY A 91 3.86 5.83 14.45
CA GLY A 91 4.99 6.47 13.77
C GLY A 91 4.83 6.45 12.26
N SER A 92 4.53 5.29 11.68
CA SER A 92 4.33 5.13 10.23
C SER A 92 3.20 6.01 9.69
N VAL A 93 2.05 6.03 10.37
CA VAL A 93 0.88 6.81 9.94
C VAL A 93 1.12 8.32 10.03
N LEU A 94 1.85 8.76 11.06
CA LEU A 94 2.22 10.17 11.21
C LEU A 94 3.27 10.57 10.17
N ASP A 95 4.24 9.70 9.87
CA ASP A 95 5.21 9.92 8.80
C ASP A 95 4.53 10.12 7.43
N TRP A 96 3.45 9.38 7.15
CA TRP A 96 2.66 9.61 5.93
C TRP A 96 2.05 11.00 5.88
N CYS A 97 1.55 11.52 7.01
CA CYS A 97 1.03 12.90 7.10
C CYS A 97 2.13 13.94 6.91
N ASP A 98 3.33 13.69 7.43
CA ASP A 98 4.47 14.61 7.29
C ASP A 98 4.98 14.61 5.85
N ARG A 99 5.12 13.43 5.24
CA ARG A 99 5.44 13.25 3.81
C ARG A 99 4.45 13.99 2.91
N ASP A 100 3.16 13.78 3.16
CA ASP A 100 2.10 14.38 2.35
C ASP A 100 1.83 15.86 2.72
N GLY A 101 2.51 16.36 3.76
CA GLY A 101 2.36 17.70 4.32
C GLY A 101 2.54 18.83 3.31
N VAL A 102 3.37 18.58 2.29
CA VAL A 102 3.74 19.52 1.23
C VAL A 102 2.63 19.76 0.19
N HIS A 103 1.60 18.91 0.12
CA HIS A 103 0.54 19.01 -0.88
C HIS A 103 -0.67 19.75 -0.35
N GLU A 104 -1.03 20.88 -0.94
CA GLU A 104 -2.16 21.70 -0.47
C GLU A 104 -3.51 20.96 -0.51
N GLY A 105 -3.78 20.20 -1.58
CA GLY A 105 -5.05 19.54 -1.83
C GLY A 105 -5.32 18.28 -0.99
N ALA A 106 -6.56 17.77 -1.08
CA ALA A 106 -6.96 16.50 -0.46
C ALA A 106 -6.48 15.28 -1.25
N THR A 107 -6.21 15.47 -2.53
CA THR A 107 -5.68 14.44 -3.43
C THR A 107 -4.58 15.03 -4.29
N ARG A 108 -3.81 14.15 -4.91
CA ARG A 108 -2.83 14.52 -5.93
C ARG A 108 -2.74 13.45 -7.00
N GLU A 109 -2.34 13.85 -8.19
CA GLU A 109 -1.95 12.91 -9.23
C GLU A 109 -0.44 12.63 -9.15
N ILE A 110 -0.08 11.36 -9.30
CA ILE A 110 1.30 10.92 -9.44
C ILE A 110 1.44 10.02 -10.67
N LEU A 111 2.52 10.21 -11.42
CA LEU A 111 2.85 9.36 -12.55
C LEU A 111 3.75 8.22 -12.08
N LEU A 112 3.30 6.98 -12.24
CA LEU A 112 4.04 5.80 -11.82
C LEU A 112 4.29 4.84 -12.97
N ASP A 113 5.55 4.47 -13.17
CA ASP A 113 5.97 3.45 -14.14
C ASP A 113 6.67 2.29 -13.41
N CYS A 114 5.99 1.14 -13.38
CA CYS A 114 6.50 -0.09 -12.77
C CYS A 114 7.69 -0.67 -13.53
N LEU A 115 7.75 -0.47 -14.85
CA LEU A 115 8.85 -0.90 -15.70
C LEU A 115 10.04 0.07 -15.62
N ALA A 116 9.80 1.30 -15.16
CA ALA A 116 10.88 2.17 -14.75
C ALA A 116 11.38 1.87 -13.33
N CYS A 117 10.52 1.64 -12.33
CA CYS A 117 11.01 1.56 -10.94
C CYS A 117 11.33 0.14 -10.45
N ALA A 118 10.48 -0.85 -10.72
CA ALA A 118 10.53 -2.20 -10.17
C ALA A 118 10.77 -2.27 -8.63
N ALA A 119 10.38 -1.24 -7.89
CA ALA A 119 10.74 -1.09 -6.47
C ALA A 119 10.17 -2.23 -5.61
N CYS A 120 8.86 -2.51 -5.73
CA CYS A 120 8.23 -3.61 -4.98
C CYS A 120 8.75 -5.01 -5.42
N CYS A 121 9.40 -5.13 -6.58
CA CYS A 121 10.05 -6.36 -7.01
C CYS A 121 11.44 -6.57 -6.40
N ARG A 122 11.97 -5.63 -5.60
CA ARG A 122 13.30 -5.69 -4.98
C ARG A 122 13.28 -5.91 -3.47
N ASP A 123 12.12 -5.74 -2.84
CA ASP A 123 11.95 -5.98 -1.39
C ASP A 123 10.64 -6.71 -1.05
N GLY A 124 9.83 -7.04 -2.06
CA GLY A 124 8.53 -7.68 -1.86
C GLY A 124 8.63 -9.09 -1.26
N ARG A 125 8.10 -9.27 -0.04
CA ARG A 125 7.84 -10.60 0.52
C ARG A 125 6.52 -11.17 0.01
N VAL A 126 6.58 -11.88 -1.11
CA VAL A 126 5.40 -12.49 -1.73
C VAL A 126 5.20 -13.91 -1.20
N VAL A 127 4.21 -14.08 -0.31
CA VAL A 127 3.75 -15.40 0.13
C VAL A 127 2.90 -16.01 -0.99
N LEU A 128 3.11 -17.29 -1.26
CA LEU A 128 2.29 -18.07 -2.18
C LEU A 128 1.26 -18.90 -1.41
N ASP A 129 0.05 -18.96 -1.94
CA ASP A 129 -0.99 -19.91 -1.52
C ASP A 129 -1.12 -21.07 -2.53
N ASP A 130 -2.03 -22.00 -2.24
CA ASP A 130 -2.24 -23.17 -3.09
C ASP A 130 -2.85 -22.79 -4.45
N GLU A 131 -3.60 -21.68 -4.53
CA GLU A 131 -4.15 -21.18 -5.79
C GLU A 131 -3.04 -20.66 -6.70
N ASP A 132 -2.02 -20.00 -6.14
CA ASP A 132 -0.84 -19.56 -6.86
C ASP A 132 -0.08 -20.75 -7.48
N LEU A 133 0.08 -21.83 -6.72
CA LEU A 133 0.77 -23.04 -7.20
C LEU A 133 -0.05 -23.74 -8.29
N ALA A 134 -1.36 -23.89 -8.09
CA ALA A 134 -2.26 -24.45 -9.09
C ALA A 134 -2.26 -23.60 -10.39
N ARG A 135 -2.19 -22.27 -10.27
CA ARG A 135 -2.10 -21.36 -11.41
C ARG A 135 -0.82 -21.56 -12.22
N PHE A 136 0.31 -21.79 -11.54
CA PHE A 136 1.57 -22.11 -12.22
C PHE A 136 1.48 -23.45 -12.97
N GLU A 137 0.90 -24.48 -12.34
CA GLU A 137 0.72 -25.78 -12.96
C GLU A 137 -0.21 -25.73 -14.18
N ALA A 138 -1.36 -25.08 -14.06
CA ALA A 138 -2.31 -24.91 -15.17
C ALA A 138 -1.71 -24.15 -16.37
N ALA A 139 -0.72 -23.31 -16.13
CA ALA A 139 0.02 -22.59 -17.18
C ALA A 139 1.17 -23.41 -17.79
N GLY A 140 1.35 -24.68 -17.39
CA GLY A 140 2.48 -25.52 -17.81
C GLY A 140 3.82 -25.08 -17.20
N ARG A 141 3.78 -24.34 -16.09
CA ARG A 141 4.94 -23.73 -15.42
C ARG A 141 5.11 -24.21 -13.97
N ALA A 142 4.82 -25.48 -13.70
CA ALA A 142 4.89 -26.07 -12.36
C ALA A 142 6.27 -25.92 -11.70
N GLU A 143 7.35 -25.78 -12.48
CA GLU A 143 8.70 -25.56 -11.96
C GLU A 143 8.85 -24.25 -11.17
N LEU A 144 7.93 -23.28 -11.38
CA LEU A 144 7.89 -22.04 -10.60
C LEU A 144 7.51 -22.26 -9.13
N GLY A 145 6.90 -23.40 -8.79
CA GLY A 145 6.68 -23.83 -7.41
C GLY A 145 7.92 -24.45 -6.74
N GLY A 146 8.98 -24.70 -7.52
CA GLY A 146 10.20 -25.37 -7.07
C GLY A 146 11.15 -24.48 -6.26
N SER A 147 12.13 -25.11 -5.60
CA SER A 147 13.09 -24.47 -4.69
C SER A 147 13.99 -23.40 -5.33
N VAL A 148 14.09 -23.40 -6.67
CA VAL A 148 14.79 -22.38 -7.45
C VAL A 148 14.11 -21.02 -7.30
N PHE A 149 12.78 -20.98 -7.34
CA PHE A 149 11.96 -19.77 -7.33
C PHE A 149 11.23 -19.55 -5.99
N VAL A 150 11.09 -20.60 -5.18
CA VAL A 150 10.35 -20.57 -3.92
C VAL A 150 11.27 -20.99 -2.78
N ARG A 151 11.08 -20.37 -1.61
CA ARG A 151 11.66 -20.80 -0.34
C ARG A 151 10.55 -21.01 0.69
N ARG A 152 10.83 -21.81 1.72
CA ARG A 152 9.93 -21.95 2.88
C ARG A 152 10.35 -20.98 3.97
N ALA A 153 9.38 -20.23 4.52
CA ALA A 153 9.61 -19.31 5.62
C ALA A 153 8.38 -19.32 6.56
N GLY A 154 8.56 -19.82 7.79
CA GLY A 154 7.47 -19.96 8.75
C GLY A 154 6.34 -20.86 8.25
N GLY A 155 6.69 -22.00 7.64
CA GLY A 155 5.74 -22.96 7.05
C GLY A 155 5.14 -22.55 5.70
N LYS A 156 5.30 -21.28 5.28
CA LYS A 156 4.70 -20.76 4.04
C LYS A 156 5.68 -20.80 2.87
N ALA A 157 5.16 -21.04 1.68
CA ALA A 157 5.89 -20.83 0.44
C ALA A 157 6.01 -19.32 0.17
N VAL A 158 7.21 -18.85 -0.19
CA VAL A 158 7.49 -17.45 -0.46
C VAL A 158 8.35 -17.37 -1.71
N LEU A 159 8.06 -16.43 -2.61
CA LEU A 159 8.96 -16.15 -3.73
C LEU A 159 10.37 -15.81 -3.23
N ARG A 160 11.37 -16.34 -3.92
CA ARG A 160 12.76 -16.15 -3.61
C ARG A 160 13.26 -14.87 -4.28
N LEU A 161 13.95 -14.05 -3.49
CA LEU A 161 14.79 -12.96 -3.98
C LEU A 161 16.19 -13.51 -4.31
N ALA A 162 16.81 -12.97 -5.34
CA ALA A 162 18.22 -13.14 -5.65
C ALA A 162 19.08 -12.47 -4.56
N SER A 163 20.40 -12.71 -4.60
CA SER A 163 21.33 -12.17 -3.61
C SER A 163 21.39 -10.63 -3.60
N ASP A 164 21.03 -9.99 -4.71
CA ASP A 164 20.93 -8.54 -4.87
C ASP A 164 19.54 -7.98 -4.48
N GLY A 165 18.69 -8.80 -3.84
CA GLY A 165 17.34 -8.44 -3.42
C GLY A 165 16.28 -8.52 -4.53
N ARG A 166 16.65 -8.62 -5.81
CA ARG A 166 15.64 -8.68 -6.89
C ARG A 166 14.84 -9.98 -6.83
N CYS A 167 13.53 -9.89 -7.05
CA CYS A 167 12.70 -11.06 -7.30
C CYS A 167 13.32 -11.87 -8.44
N LYS A 168 13.39 -13.20 -8.29
CA LYS A 168 13.97 -14.08 -9.32
C LYS A 168 13.22 -14.08 -10.66
N HIS A 169 12.02 -13.50 -10.70
CA HIS A 169 11.26 -13.30 -11.93
C HIS A 169 11.43 -11.89 -12.53
N LEU A 170 12.27 -11.03 -11.95
CA LEU A 170 12.55 -9.69 -12.46
C LEU A 170 13.70 -9.73 -13.48
N GLU A 171 13.38 -9.46 -14.74
CA GLU A 171 14.32 -9.40 -15.86
C GLU A 171 15.14 -8.10 -15.87
N GLU A 172 16.15 -8.02 -16.73
CA GLU A 172 17.07 -6.87 -16.82
C GLU A 172 16.32 -5.58 -17.19
N GLU A 173 15.35 -5.63 -18.10
CA GLU A 173 14.50 -4.49 -18.45
C GLU A 173 13.36 -4.25 -17.44
N ARG A 174 13.50 -4.74 -16.20
CA ARG A 174 12.53 -4.53 -15.10
C ARG A 174 11.15 -5.11 -15.39
N ARG A 175 11.06 -6.05 -16.33
CA ARG A 175 9.86 -6.80 -16.68
C ARG A 175 9.72 -8.04 -15.79
N CYS A 176 8.49 -8.45 -15.55
CA CYS A 176 8.21 -9.68 -14.82
C CYS A 176 8.09 -10.85 -15.80
N ALA A 177 9.00 -11.82 -15.72
CA ALA A 177 9.01 -13.03 -16.56
C ALA A 177 7.74 -13.89 -16.44
N ILE A 178 6.97 -13.69 -15.36
CA ILE A 178 5.73 -14.44 -15.07
C ILE A 178 4.50 -13.53 -15.03
N TYR A 179 4.54 -12.36 -15.69
CA TYR A 179 3.51 -11.31 -15.56
C TYR A 179 2.08 -11.83 -15.71
N ALA A 180 1.84 -12.66 -16.74
CA ALA A 180 0.54 -13.23 -17.06
C ALA A 180 0.01 -14.22 -16.00
N ILE A 181 0.90 -14.85 -15.24
CA ILE A 181 0.59 -15.88 -14.24
C ILE A 181 1.01 -15.48 -12.82
N ARG A 182 1.25 -14.19 -12.57
CA ARG A 182 1.69 -13.66 -11.27
C ARG A 182 0.87 -14.20 -10.09
N PRO A 183 1.49 -14.36 -8.91
CA PRO A 183 0.79 -14.67 -7.68
C PRO A 183 -0.30 -13.66 -7.34
N GLY A 184 -1.31 -14.08 -6.57
CA GLY A 184 -2.44 -13.25 -6.15
C GLY A 184 -1.98 -11.99 -5.44
N ASN A 185 -1.01 -12.11 -4.52
CA ASN A 185 -0.40 -10.96 -3.83
C ASN A 185 0.21 -9.93 -4.81
N CYS A 186 0.90 -10.36 -5.86
CA CYS A 186 1.47 -9.46 -6.87
C CYS A 186 0.41 -8.83 -7.77
N ARG A 187 -0.72 -9.52 -8.01
CA ARG A 187 -1.84 -9.00 -8.81
C ARG A 187 -2.68 -8.00 -8.04
N ALA A 188 -2.93 -8.29 -6.78
CA ALA A 188 -3.73 -7.44 -5.90
C ALA A 188 -2.98 -6.15 -5.52
N PHE A 189 -1.65 -6.18 -5.54
CA PHE A 189 -0.80 -5.06 -5.16
C PHE A 189 -1.18 -3.77 -5.90
N LEU A 190 -1.66 -2.80 -5.13
CA LEU A 190 -2.16 -1.56 -5.68
C LEU A 190 -1.04 -0.54 -5.83
N MET A 191 -0.78 -0.16 -7.08
CA MET A 191 0.16 0.91 -7.40
C MET A 191 -0.28 2.23 -6.76
N GLY A 192 0.67 2.95 -6.15
CA GLY A 192 0.41 4.19 -5.43
C GLY A 192 -0.12 4.01 -3.99
N SER A 193 -0.31 2.78 -3.51
CA SER A 193 -0.57 2.50 -2.09
C SER A 193 0.62 2.86 -1.21
N GLU A 194 0.41 2.93 0.11
CA GLU A 194 1.48 3.18 1.08
C GLU A 194 2.60 2.14 1.01
N ALA A 195 2.27 0.87 0.75
CA ALA A 195 3.27 -0.17 0.52
C ALA A 195 4.08 0.05 -0.78
N CYS A 196 3.45 0.64 -1.81
CA CYS A 196 4.13 1.01 -3.06
C CYS A 196 5.09 2.19 -2.84
N LEU A 197 4.67 3.20 -2.09
CA LEU A 197 5.50 4.35 -1.77
C LEU A 197 6.67 3.97 -0.86
N ALA A 198 6.42 3.18 0.19
CA ALA A 198 7.46 2.66 1.07
C ALA A 198 8.53 1.88 0.30
N ALA A 199 8.12 0.95 -0.58
CA ALA A 199 9.08 0.20 -1.39
C ALA A 199 9.94 1.11 -2.28
N ARG A 200 9.39 2.21 -2.81
CA ARG A 200 10.15 3.18 -3.62
C ARG A 200 11.12 4.00 -2.76
N GLU A 201 10.72 4.38 -1.56
CA GLU A 201 11.59 5.09 -0.61
C GLU A 201 12.75 4.19 -0.18
N GLU A 202 12.46 2.97 0.27
CA GLU A 202 13.46 2.02 0.76
C GLU A 202 14.42 1.54 -0.34
N THR A 203 13.91 1.28 -1.54
CA THR A 203 14.71 0.71 -2.63
C THR A 203 15.42 1.76 -3.47
N LEU A 204 14.82 2.93 -3.67
CA LEU A 204 15.29 3.94 -4.63
C LEU A 204 15.62 5.28 -3.97
N GLY A 205 15.40 5.43 -2.67
CA GLY A 205 15.53 6.72 -1.97
C GLY A 205 14.52 7.76 -2.45
N LEU A 206 13.39 7.34 -3.04
CA LEU A 206 12.39 8.25 -3.59
C LEU A 206 11.27 8.50 -2.59
N ARG A 207 11.37 9.58 -1.82
CA ARG A 207 10.30 10.04 -0.93
C ARG A 207 9.34 10.94 -1.69
N ASP A 208 8.09 10.50 -1.78
CA ASP A 208 7.00 11.24 -2.43
C ASP A 208 7.25 11.63 -3.91
N GLY A 209 8.17 10.92 -4.58
CA GLY A 209 8.53 11.15 -5.98
C GLY A 209 9.79 11.97 -6.19
N ALA A 210 10.44 12.45 -5.12
CA ALA A 210 11.74 13.12 -5.16
C ALA A 210 12.81 12.31 -4.42
N PRO A 211 14.10 12.43 -4.76
CA PRO A 211 15.17 11.89 -3.93
C PRO A 211 15.06 12.44 -2.51
N LEU A 212 15.25 11.58 -1.50
CA LEU A 212 15.63 12.01 -0.16
C LEU A 212 16.91 12.85 -0.31
N GLU A 213 16.87 14.12 0.07
CA GLU A 213 18.10 14.93 0.10
C GLU A 213 19.16 14.18 0.92
N GLY A 214 20.34 14.00 0.32
CA GLY A 214 21.47 13.28 0.91
C GLY A 214 22.24 14.08 1.94
#